data_AF-A0A972U479-F1
#
_entry.id   AF-A0A972U479-F1
#
_cell.length_a   1.000
_cell.length_b   1.000
_cell.length_c   1.000
_cell.angle_alpha   90.00
_cell.angle_beta   90.00
_cell.angle_gamma   90.00
#
_symmetry.space_group_name_H-M   'P 1'
#
loop_
_entity.id
_entity.type
_entity.pdbx_description
1 polymer ?
#
loop_
_entity_poly.entity_id
_entity_poly.type
_entity_poly.pdbx_seq_one_letter_code
_entity_poly.pdbx_strand_id
1 'polypeptide(L)'
;PQLRELTGNIDMILASASLAQWPTLQRIHGDYHLGQVLRAGDRGWILVDFEGEPARPMTERSEPDLALRDIAGMFRSFDYAVGSHYHRTAATIGGEQDSSWAVAAQQAFLDGYCEASGVDPRSSLLLQVLVLDKALYEVAYEARNRPDWLPIPLAQITALTANSATNSATDSK
;
A
#
# COMPACT_ATOMS: atom_id res chain seq x y z
N PRO A 1 -12.40 11.78 12.84
CA PRO A 1 -12.84 11.17 14.14
C PRO A 1 -12.28 9.75 14.33
N GLN A 2 -12.44 8.88 13.33
CA GLN A 2 -12.04 7.46 13.40
C GLN A 2 -10.53 7.23 13.61
N LEU A 3 -9.66 8.12 13.12
CA LEU A 3 -8.20 7.99 13.30
C LEU A 3 -7.67 8.57 14.61
N ARG A 4 -8.51 9.23 15.43
CA ARG A 4 -8.04 9.97 16.61
C ARG A 4 -7.34 9.07 17.63
N GLU A 5 -7.83 7.86 17.82
CA GLU A 5 -7.25 6.88 18.74
C GLU A 5 -5.96 6.25 18.19
N LEU A 6 -5.74 6.33 16.87
CA LEU A 6 -4.59 5.76 16.19
C LEU A 6 -3.45 6.76 15.98
N THR A 7 -3.66 8.06 16.24
CA THR A 7 -2.71 9.14 15.94
C THR A 7 -1.32 8.87 16.52
N GLY A 8 -1.20 8.41 17.76
CA GLY A 8 0.12 8.11 18.35
C GLY A 8 0.88 7.00 17.62
N ASN A 9 0.19 5.95 17.17
CA ASN A 9 0.81 4.86 16.41
C ASN A 9 1.12 5.29 14.98
N ILE A 10 0.27 6.10 14.36
CA ILE A 10 0.51 6.70 13.04
C ILE A 10 1.78 7.55 13.09
N ASP A 11 1.88 8.47 14.06
CA ASP A 11 3.03 9.36 14.21
C ASP A 11 4.32 8.56 14.44
N MET A 12 4.26 7.49 15.23
CA MET A 12 5.39 6.60 15.48
C MET A 12 5.86 5.87 14.20
N ILE A 13 4.94 5.34 13.39
CA ILE A 13 5.29 4.72 12.11
C ILE A 13 5.94 5.75 11.19
N LEU A 14 5.34 6.94 11.03
CA LEU A 14 5.89 8.00 10.18
C LEU A 14 7.28 8.45 10.67
N ALA A 15 7.48 8.60 11.98
CA ALA A 15 8.76 8.97 12.56
C ALA A 15 9.86 7.93 12.31
N SER A 16 9.52 6.65 12.18
CA SER A 16 10.48 5.57 11.88
C SER A 16 11.23 5.76 10.56
N ALA A 17 10.68 6.55 9.62
CA ALA A 17 11.35 6.91 8.38
C ALA A 17 12.69 7.62 8.60
N SER A 18 12.82 8.39 9.69
CA SER A 18 14.06 9.08 10.05
C SER A 18 15.16 8.14 10.54
N LEU A 19 14.78 6.94 11.00
CA LEU A 19 15.69 5.90 11.48
C LEU A 19 16.07 4.90 10.38
N ALA A 20 15.33 4.91 9.26
CA ALA A 20 15.57 3.98 8.17
C ALA A 20 16.79 4.39 7.33
N GLN A 21 17.47 3.40 6.77
CA GLN A 21 18.39 3.64 5.67
C GLN A 21 17.59 3.84 4.38
N TRP A 22 17.76 4.98 3.74
CA TRP A 22 17.07 5.30 2.49
C TRP A 22 17.83 4.69 1.30
N PRO A 23 17.19 3.81 0.51
CA PRO A 23 17.77 3.33 -0.75
C PRO A 23 18.01 4.47 -1.73
N THR A 24 18.87 4.21 -2.72
CA THR A 24 19.06 5.14 -3.84
C THR A 24 17.74 5.37 -4.58
N LEU A 25 17.40 6.64 -4.81
CA LEU A 25 16.23 7.01 -5.59
C LEU A 25 16.43 6.64 -7.06
N GLN A 26 15.35 6.24 -7.72
CA GLN A 26 15.35 5.88 -9.14
C GLN A 26 14.05 6.34 -9.80
N ARG A 27 13.98 6.29 -11.14
CA ARG A 27 12.68 6.45 -11.80
C ARG A 27 11.79 5.27 -11.44
N ILE A 28 10.55 5.59 -11.07
CA ILE A 28 9.50 4.63 -10.74
C ILE A 28 8.32 4.80 -11.70
N HIS A 29 7.34 3.91 -11.63
CA HIS A 29 6.09 4.11 -12.34
C HIS A 29 5.28 5.26 -11.72
N GLY A 30 5.28 5.38 -10.40
CA GLY A 30 4.67 6.53 -9.69
C GLY A 30 3.15 6.49 -9.56
N ASP A 31 2.48 5.57 -10.26
CA ASP A 31 1.06 5.26 -10.11
C ASP A 31 0.81 3.75 -10.33
N TYR A 32 1.63 2.92 -9.70
CA TYR A 32 1.61 1.48 -9.94
C TYR A 32 0.48 0.79 -9.17
N HIS A 33 -0.44 0.14 -9.90
CA HIS A 33 -1.56 -0.64 -9.35
C HIS A 33 -2.05 -1.68 -10.36
N LEU A 34 -2.96 -2.60 -9.97
CA LEU A 34 -3.44 -3.71 -10.82
C LEU A 34 -4.11 -3.25 -12.13
N GLY A 35 -4.61 -2.02 -12.18
CA GLY A 35 -5.19 -1.45 -13.40
C GLY A 35 -4.15 -1.18 -14.49
N GLN A 36 -2.87 -1.08 -14.10
CA GLN A 36 -1.74 -0.80 -14.98
C GLN A 36 -0.90 -2.04 -15.30
N VAL A 37 -1.43 -3.23 -15.01
CA VAL A 37 -0.72 -4.49 -15.26
C VAL A 37 -1.56 -5.42 -16.12
N LEU A 38 -0.99 -5.86 -17.24
CA LEU A 38 -1.65 -6.72 -18.22
C LEU A 38 -0.95 -8.07 -18.31
N ARG A 39 -1.72 -9.17 -18.26
CA ARG A 39 -1.20 -10.53 -18.54
C ARG A 39 -1.22 -10.78 -20.05
N ALA A 40 -0.06 -10.79 -20.69
CA ALA A 40 0.09 -10.89 -22.13
C ALA A 40 0.53 -12.29 -22.61
N GLY A 41 -0.22 -13.33 -22.21
CA GLY A 41 0.07 -14.72 -22.60
C GLY A 41 1.50 -15.12 -22.28
N ASP A 42 2.22 -15.62 -23.30
CA ASP A 42 3.61 -16.07 -23.18
C ASP A 42 4.61 -14.93 -22.90
N ARG A 43 4.24 -13.67 -23.15
CA ARG A 43 5.08 -12.51 -22.84
C ARG A 43 5.10 -12.17 -21.35
N GLY A 44 4.30 -12.85 -20.54
CA GLY A 44 4.21 -12.60 -19.11
C GLY A 44 3.44 -11.33 -18.78
N TRP A 45 3.86 -10.62 -17.73
CA TRP A 45 3.22 -9.40 -17.27
C TRP A 45 3.82 -8.17 -17.96
N ILE A 46 2.96 -7.26 -18.42
CA ILE A 46 3.33 -5.99 -19.05
C ILE A 46 2.78 -4.86 -18.19
N LEU A 47 3.64 -3.89 -17.87
CA LEU A 47 3.27 -2.66 -17.18
C LEU A 47 2.98 -1.58 -18.22
N VAL A 48 1.96 -0.77 -17.98
CA VAL A 48 1.52 0.32 -18.87
C VAL A 48 1.37 1.63 -18.09
N ASP A 49 1.11 2.74 -18.78
CA ASP A 49 0.77 4.03 -18.16
C ASP A 49 1.83 4.64 -17.22
N PHE A 50 3.03 4.87 -17.75
CA PHE A 50 4.15 5.48 -17.03
C PHE A 50 4.06 7.02 -16.93
N GLU A 51 2.85 7.59 -16.96
CA GLU A 51 2.67 9.04 -16.84
C GLU A 51 2.85 9.56 -15.40
N GLY A 52 2.88 8.66 -14.41
CA GLY A 52 2.95 8.98 -12.98
C GLY A 52 1.62 9.49 -12.40
N GLU A 53 1.58 9.74 -11.09
CA GLU A 53 0.34 10.06 -10.39
C GLU A 53 -0.39 11.30 -10.96
N PRO A 54 -1.64 11.17 -11.43
CA PRO A 54 -2.38 12.26 -12.08
C PRO A 54 -2.54 13.52 -11.22
N ALA A 55 -2.55 13.37 -9.90
CA ALA A 55 -2.69 14.48 -8.96
C ALA A 55 -1.41 15.31 -8.78
N ARG A 56 -0.24 14.79 -9.19
CA ARG A 56 1.04 15.51 -9.09
C ARG A 56 1.28 16.41 -10.30
N PRO A 57 1.94 17.58 -10.12
CA PRO A 57 2.43 18.40 -11.23
C PRO A 57 3.33 17.62 -12.18
N MET A 58 3.25 17.90 -13.48
CA MET A 58 4.03 17.20 -14.53
C MET A 58 5.53 17.12 -14.25
N THR A 59 6.13 18.19 -13.74
CA THR A 59 7.56 18.25 -13.42
C THR A 59 7.96 17.26 -12.33
N GLU A 60 7.06 17.00 -11.38
CA GLU A 60 7.29 16.10 -10.25
C GLU A 60 7.06 14.63 -10.62
N ARG A 61 6.27 14.34 -11.67
CA ARG A 61 5.99 12.96 -12.10
C ARG A 61 7.22 12.22 -12.65
N SER A 62 8.24 12.96 -13.06
CA SER A 62 9.49 12.42 -13.58
C SER A 62 10.63 12.38 -12.56
N GLU A 63 10.41 12.88 -11.33
CA GLU A 63 11.44 12.90 -10.30
C GLU A 63 11.75 11.49 -9.79
N PRO A 64 13.03 11.17 -9.51
CA PRO A 64 13.38 9.92 -8.88
C PRO A 64 12.76 9.76 -7.50
N ASP A 65 12.28 8.56 -7.19
CA ASP A 65 11.66 8.21 -5.91
C ASP A 65 12.09 6.78 -5.51
N LEU A 66 11.57 6.31 -4.37
CA LEU A 66 11.81 4.98 -3.85
C LEU A 66 11.01 3.94 -4.63
N ALA A 67 11.66 2.85 -5.07
CA ALA A 67 10.98 1.68 -5.64
C ALA A 67 9.87 1.13 -4.74
N LEU A 68 10.04 1.28 -3.42
CA LEU A 68 9.07 0.90 -2.40
C LEU A 68 7.72 1.62 -2.54
N ARG A 69 7.67 2.81 -3.19
CA ARG A 69 6.42 3.54 -3.43
C ARG A 69 5.53 2.80 -4.43
N ASP A 70 6.11 2.19 -5.47
CA ASP A 70 5.35 1.36 -6.41
C ASP A 70 4.82 0.09 -5.72
N ILE A 71 5.63 -0.52 -4.84
CA ILE A 71 5.19 -1.70 -4.05
C ILE A 71 4.02 -1.31 -3.15
N ALA A 72 4.11 -0.18 -2.44
CA ALA A 72 3.02 0.34 -1.63
C ALA A 72 1.75 0.57 -2.47
N GLY A 73 1.89 1.13 -3.68
CA GLY A 73 0.79 1.27 -4.63
C GLY A 73 0.09 -0.05 -4.97
N MET A 74 0.87 -1.08 -5.28
CA MET A 74 0.33 -2.41 -5.58
C MET A 74 -0.39 -3.04 -4.38
N PHE A 75 0.13 -2.87 -3.16
CA PHE A 75 -0.50 -3.40 -1.96
C PHE A 75 -1.89 -2.82 -1.73
N ARG A 76 -2.00 -1.49 -1.87
CA ARG A 76 -3.30 -0.82 -1.82
C ARG A 76 -4.24 -1.36 -2.90
N SER A 77 -3.72 -1.62 -4.10
CA SER A 77 -4.52 -2.22 -5.17
C SER A 77 -5.09 -3.61 -4.81
N PHE A 78 -4.37 -4.44 -4.07
CA PHE A 78 -4.89 -5.71 -3.57
C PHE A 78 -6.03 -5.50 -2.57
N ASP A 79 -5.88 -4.55 -1.64
CA ASP A 79 -6.90 -4.24 -0.65
C ASP A 79 -8.18 -3.70 -1.31
N TYR A 80 -8.03 -2.85 -2.33
CA TYR A 80 -9.15 -2.35 -3.13
C TYR A 80 -9.79 -3.45 -3.99
N ALA A 81 -9.05 -4.45 -4.46
CA ALA A 81 -9.63 -5.59 -5.17
C ALA A 81 -10.55 -6.41 -4.25
N VAL A 82 -10.13 -6.65 -3.00
CA VAL A 82 -10.97 -7.29 -1.97
C VAL A 82 -12.20 -6.43 -1.67
N GLY A 83 -12.01 -5.13 -1.45
CA GLY A 83 -13.13 -4.21 -1.18
C GLY A 83 -14.13 -4.14 -2.34
N SER A 84 -13.64 -4.12 -3.58
CA SER A 84 -14.48 -4.12 -4.79
C SER A 84 -15.27 -5.41 -4.93
N HIS A 85 -14.65 -6.57 -4.64
CA HIS A 85 -15.34 -7.85 -4.61
C HIS A 85 -16.43 -7.85 -3.54
N TYR A 86 -16.10 -7.43 -2.32
CA TYR A 86 -17.04 -7.33 -1.21
C TYR A 86 -18.24 -6.42 -1.54
N HIS A 87 -18.01 -5.21 -2.05
CA HIS A 87 -19.09 -4.31 -2.46
C HIS A 87 -20.04 -4.93 -3.50
N ARG A 88 -19.52 -5.77 -4.39
CA ARG A 88 -20.33 -6.45 -5.41
C ARG A 88 -21.16 -7.58 -4.83
N THR A 89 -20.65 -8.30 -3.83
CA THR A 89 -21.27 -9.53 -3.31
C THR A 89 -22.02 -9.36 -1.99
N ALA A 90 -21.78 -8.26 -1.26
CA ALA A 90 -22.33 -8.03 0.08
C ALA A 90 -23.86 -8.08 0.12
N ALA A 91 -24.53 -7.58 -0.93
CA ALA A 91 -25.99 -7.62 -1.03
C ALA A 91 -26.55 -9.04 -1.24
N THR A 92 -25.74 -9.99 -1.69
CA THR A 92 -26.18 -11.34 -2.10
C THR A 92 -25.80 -12.42 -1.09
N ILE A 93 -24.60 -12.34 -0.51
CA ILE A 93 -24.03 -13.42 0.29
C ILE A 93 -24.05 -13.08 1.78
N GLY A 94 -24.01 -11.79 2.14
CA GLY A 94 -23.74 -11.35 3.51
C GLY A 94 -22.36 -11.82 3.99
N GLY A 95 -21.81 -11.17 5.02
CA GLY A 95 -20.53 -11.56 5.63
C GLY A 95 -19.60 -10.39 5.86
N GLU A 96 -18.42 -10.70 6.41
CA GLU A 96 -17.35 -9.74 6.63
C GLU A 96 -16.37 -9.74 5.45
N GLN A 97 -15.65 -8.64 5.29
CA GLN A 97 -14.60 -8.53 4.28
C GLN A 97 -13.40 -9.38 4.69
N ASP A 98 -13.12 -10.46 3.97
CA ASP A 98 -11.95 -11.32 4.20
C ASP A 98 -10.69 -10.73 3.52
N SER A 99 -9.73 -10.30 4.33
CA SER A 99 -8.44 -9.77 3.86
C SER A 99 -7.37 -10.84 3.63
N SER A 100 -7.65 -12.12 3.89
CA SER A 100 -6.68 -13.22 3.78
C SER A 100 -6.05 -13.31 2.39
N TRP A 101 -6.85 -13.09 1.34
CA TRP A 101 -6.37 -13.05 -0.03
C TRP A 101 -5.40 -11.90 -0.28
N ALA A 102 -5.70 -10.69 0.21
CA ALA A 102 -4.81 -9.53 0.04
C ALA A 102 -3.48 -9.76 0.76
N VAL A 103 -3.51 -10.29 1.99
CA VAL A 103 -2.29 -10.64 2.73
C VAL A 103 -1.46 -11.68 1.98
N ALA A 104 -2.09 -12.75 1.46
CA ALA A 104 -1.40 -13.77 0.69
C ALA A 104 -0.81 -13.21 -0.63
N ALA A 105 -1.55 -12.34 -1.32
CA ALA A 105 -1.09 -11.67 -2.53
C ALA A 105 0.10 -10.74 -2.27
N GLN A 106 0.07 -9.98 -1.18
CA GLN A 106 1.20 -9.13 -0.76
C GLN A 106 2.45 -9.97 -0.48
N GLN A 107 2.33 -11.10 0.25
CA GLN A 107 3.48 -11.98 0.52
C GLN A 107 4.04 -12.60 -0.78
N ALA A 108 3.18 -13.15 -1.64
CA ALA A 108 3.61 -13.72 -2.92
C ALA A 108 4.27 -12.67 -3.83
N PHE A 109 3.76 -11.42 -3.80
CA PHE A 109 4.37 -10.31 -4.54
C PHE A 109 5.77 -9.97 -4.01
N LEU A 110 5.94 -9.91 -2.68
CA LEU A 110 7.25 -9.66 -2.06
C LEU A 110 8.25 -10.78 -2.33
N ASP A 111 7.82 -12.03 -2.28
CA ASP A 111 8.66 -13.18 -2.59
C ASP A 111 9.18 -13.08 -4.04
N GLY A 112 8.29 -12.84 -5.00
CA GLY A 112 8.67 -12.66 -6.40
C GLY A 112 9.54 -11.43 -6.64
N TYR A 113 9.28 -10.33 -5.94
CA TYR A 113 10.11 -9.12 -6.01
C TYR A 113 11.52 -9.37 -5.47
N CYS A 114 11.63 -10.08 -4.34
CA CYS A 114 12.90 -10.45 -3.73
C CYS A 114 13.71 -11.39 -4.64
N GLU A 115 13.05 -12.41 -5.21
CA GLU A 115 13.68 -13.35 -6.15
C GLU A 115 14.22 -12.62 -7.38
N ALA A 116 13.45 -11.69 -7.96
CA ALA A 116 13.83 -11.00 -9.18
C ALA A 116 14.88 -9.89 -8.99
N SER A 117 14.83 -9.17 -7.85
CA SER A 117 15.69 -8.00 -7.61
C SER A 117 16.90 -8.28 -6.72
N GLY A 118 16.88 -9.38 -5.95
CA GLY A 118 17.87 -9.67 -4.91
C GLY A 118 17.77 -8.76 -3.67
N VAL A 119 16.75 -7.90 -3.61
CA VAL A 119 16.48 -6.99 -2.50
C VAL A 119 15.18 -7.42 -1.83
N ASP A 120 15.22 -7.65 -0.52
CA ASP A 120 14.01 -7.95 0.25
C ASP A 120 13.34 -6.65 0.75
N PRO A 121 12.17 -6.25 0.22
CA PRO A 121 11.50 -5.04 0.68
C PRO A 121 11.01 -5.13 2.13
N ARG A 122 10.85 -6.35 2.67
CA ARG A 122 10.40 -6.59 4.06
C ARG A 122 11.38 -6.08 5.10
N SER A 123 12.66 -5.96 4.75
CA SER A 123 13.67 -5.46 5.68
C SER A 123 13.67 -3.93 5.80
N SER A 124 12.91 -3.22 4.96
CA SER A 124 12.86 -1.76 4.97
C SER A 124 11.69 -1.23 5.78
N LEU A 125 11.99 -0.47 6.84
CA LEU A 125 10.98 0.27 7.61
C LEU A 125 10.19 1.26 6.72
N LEU A 126 10.80 1.73 5.62
CA LEU A 126 10.16 2.66 4.70
C LEU A 126 8.96 2.04 3.97
N LEU A 127 8.90 0.73 3.79
CA LEU A 127 7.74 0.10 3.14
C LEU A 127 6.48 0.33 3.96
N GLN A 128 6.53 0.11 5.28
CA GLN A 128 5.38 0.34 6.17
C GLN A 128 4.96 1.82 6.17
N VAL A 129 5.94 2.74 6.17
CA VAL A 129 5.72 4.18 6.10
C VAL A 129 4.99 4.56 4.81
N LEU A 130 5.45 4.06 3.66
CA LEU A 130 4.88 4.41 2.36
C LEU A 130 3.47 3.82 2.15
N VAL A 131 3.21 2.62 2.68
CA VAL A 131 1.84 2.06 2.67
C VAL A 131 0.92 2.91 3.55
N LEU A 132 1.39 3.36 4.73
CA LEU A 132 0.62 4.23 5.61
C LEU A 132 0.35 5.61 4.98
N ASP A 133 1.37 6.24 4.39
CA ASP A 133 1.28 7.51 3.67
C ASP A 133 0.19 7.45 2.58
N LYS A 134 0.23 6.41 1.74
CA LYS A 134 -0.77 6.21 0.70
C LYS A 134 -2.17 5.96 1.27
N ALA A 135 -2.29 5.16 2.33
CA ALA A 135 -3.58 4.92 2.98
C ALA A 135 -4.18 6.19 3.61
N LEU A 136 -3.36 7.07 4.20
CA LEU A 136 -3.81 8.36 4.73
C LEU A 136 -4.31 9.30 3.63
N TYR A 137 -3.59 9.36 2.50
CA TYR A 137 -4.04 10.08 1.32
C TYR A 137 -5.39 9.55 0.82
N GLU A 138 -5.54 8.22 0.72
CA GLU A 138 -6.77 7.56 0.32
C GLU A 138 -7.92 7.85 1.29
N VAL A 139 -7.72 7.82 2.61
CA VAL A 139 -8.75 8.24 3.59
C VAL A 139 -9.27 9.64 3.25
N ALA A 140 -8.37 10.59 3.01
CA ALA A 140 -8.77 11.95 2.67
C ALA A 140 -9.48 12.03 1.31
N TYR A 141 -9.10 11.20 0.35
CA TYR A 141 -9.73 11.12 -0.97
C TYR A 141 -11.12 10.48 -0.91
N GLU A 142 -11.26 9.30 -0.30
CA GLU A 142 -12.51 8.55 -0.25
C GLU A 142 -13.56 9.27 0.60
N ALA A 143 -13.17 9.87 1.73
CA ALA A 143 -14.09 10.66 2.54
C ALA A 143 -14.74 11.82 1.76
N ARG A 144 -14.06 12.34 0.72
CA ARG A 144 -14.57 13.43 -0.12
C ARG A 144 -15.32 12.94 -1.36
N ASN A 145 -14.87 11.86 -1.98
CA ASN A 145 -15.31 11.47 -3.32
C ASN A 145 -16.15 10.19 -3.34
N ARG A 146 -15.89 9.22 -2.45
CA ARG A 146 -16.58 7.92 -2.40
C ARG A 146 -16.68 7.43 -0.95
N PRO A 147 -17.54 8.05 -0.10
CA PRO A 147 -17.59 7.74 1.32
C PRO A 147 -17.84 6.26 1.65
N ASP A 148 -18.56 5.54 0.78
CA ASP A 148 -18.82 4.10 0.95
C ASP A 148 -17.55 3.24 0.86
N TRP A 149 -16.47 3.75 0.25
CA TRP A 149 -15.18 3.06 0.10
C TRP A 149 -14.21 3.37 1.24
N LEU A 150 -14.54 4.34 2.10
CA LEU A 150 -13.72 4.76 3.24
C LEU A 150 -13.31 3.61 4.20
N PRO A 151 -14.11 2.54 4.41
CA PRO A 151 -13.69 1.42 5.25
C PRO A 151 -12.40 0.73 4.78
N ILE A 152 -12.11 0.72 3.47
CA ILE A 152 -10.95 0.02 2.90
C ILE A 152 -9.62 0.61 3.41
N PRO A 153 -9.32 1.92 3.24
CA PRO A 153 -8.09 2.50 3.77
C PRO A 153 -8.07 2.58 5.31
N LEU A 154 -9.22 2.69 5.99
CA LEU A 154 -9.28 2.67 7.45
C LEU A 154 -8.88 1.30 8.04
N ALA A 155 -9.32 0.20 7.42
CA ALA A 155 -8.97 -1.14 7.83
C ALA A 155 -7.44 -1.36 7.74
N GLN A 156 -6.81 -0.86 6.67
CA GLN A 156 -5.36 -0.95 6.51
C GLN A 156 -4.61 -0.17 7.59
N ILE A 157 -5.02 1.07 7.89
CA ILE A 157 -4.36 1.88 8.94
C ILE A 157 -4.50 1.18 10.31
N THR A 158 -5.68 0.63 10.60
CA THR A 158 -5.91 -0.16 11.82
C THR A 158 -4.97 -1.36 11.91
N ALA A 159 -4.83 -2.13 10.83
CA ALA A 159 -3.96 -3.30 10.79
C ALA A 159 -2.47 -2.93 10.96
N LEU A 160 -2.01 -1.87 10.28
CA LEU A 160 -0.62 -1.40 10.38
C LEU A 160 -0.27 -0.93 11.80
N THR A 161 -1.17 -0.16 12.41
CA THR A 161 -0.96 0.41 13.75
C THR A 161 -1.06 -0.64 14.85
N ALA A 162 -1.86 -1.69 14.68
CA ALA A 162 -1.90 -2.83 15.59
C ALA A 162 -0.56 -3.61 15.59
N ASN A 163 0.02 -3.84 14.41
CA ASN A 163 1.30 -4.57 14.27
C ASN A 163 2.51 -3.79 14.80
N SER A 164 2.48 -2.46 14.76
CA SER A 164 3.54 -1.63 15.35
C SER A 164 3.51 -1.62 16.88
N ALA A 165 2.33 -1.74 17.49
CA ALA A 165 2.18 -1.82 18.94
C ALA A 165 2.71 -3.16 19.52
N THR A 166 2.65 -4.25 18.75
CA THR A 166 3.18 -5.56 19.16
C THR A 166 4.71 -5.64 19.06
N ASN A 167 5.31 -4.97 18.06
CA ASN A 167 6.78 -4.95 17.91
C ASN A 167 7.48 -4.08 18.98
N SER A 168 6.87 -2.97 19.41
CA SER A 168 7.43 -2.14 20.50
C SER A 168 7.39 -2.82 21.88
N ALA A 169 6.42 -3.72 22.10
CA ALA A 169 6.33 -4.52 23.33
C ALA A 169 7.35 -5.68 23.39
N THR A 170 7.92 -6.09 22.26
CA THR A 170 8.92 -7.17 22.18
C THR A 170 10.36 -6.65 22.27
N ASP A 171 10.65 -5.43 21.83
CA ASP A 171 11.96 -4.77 21.98
C ASP A 171 12.24 -4.22 23.40
N SER A 172 11.25 -4.27 24.30
CA SER A 172 11.37 -3.79 25.68
C SER A 172 11.64 -4.91 26.72
N LYS A 173 12.06 -6.10 26.30
CA LYS A 173 12.34 -7.26 27.16
C LYS A 173 13.74 -7.82 27.01
#